data_AF-I0WUG0-F1
#
_entry.id   AF-I0WUG0-F1
#
_cell.length_a   1.000
_cell.length_b   1.000
_cell.length_c   1.000
_cell.angle_alpha   90.00
_cell.angle_beta   90.00
_cell.angle_gamma   90.00
#
_symmetry.space_group_name_H-M   'P 1'
#
loop_
_entity.id
_entity.type
_entity.pdbx_description
1 polymer ?
#
loop_
_entity_poly.entity_id
_entity_poly.type
_entity_poly.pdbx_seq_one_letter_code
_entity_poly.pdbx_strand_id
1 'polypeptide(L)'
;MAAWLDATAGVQAALQSEATAQQVLGAEFGNLPFEQFVRRMACADTLIHTWDFARATGQDEHLDPEAVELARTFLVAEDDRIRLPHAFGAKVAPTDNADIQTQLLNFLGRTT
;
A
#
# COMPACT_ATOMS: atom_id res chain seq x y z
N MET A 1 17.05 -10.24 7.18
CA MET A 1 16.40 -9.54 8.29
C MET A 1 17.03 -8.18 8.61
N ALA A 2 18.36 -8.05 8.73
CA ALA A 2 19.00 -6.76 9.06
C ALA A 2 18.54 -5.59 8.16
N ALA A 3 18.57 -5.75 6.83
CA ALA A 3 18.14 -4.72 5.89
C ALA A 3 16.69 -4.24 6.08
N TRP A 4 15.76 -5.14 6.49
CA TRP A 4 14.38 -4.76 6.79
C TRP A 4 14.31 -3.87 8.04
N LEU A 5 14.97 -4.29 9.12
CA LEU A 5 15.01 -3.53 10.37
C LEU A 5 15.66 -2.16 10.17
N ASP A 6 16.76 -2.09 9.42
CA ASP A 6 17.46 -0.85 9.12
C ASP A 6 16.56 0.10 8.30
N ALA A 7 15.86 -0.41 7.28
CA ALA A 7 14.92 0.37 6.49
C ALA A 7 13.74 0.88 7.33
N THR A 8 13.13 0.01 8.16
CA THR A 8 12.06 0.40 9.08
C THR A 8 12.51 1.52 10.03
N ALA A 9 13.66 1.35 10.67
CA ALA A 9 14.21 2.35 11.58
C ALA A 9 14.51 3.68 10.86
N GLY A 10 15.07 3.62 9.65
CA GLY A 10 15.35 4.79 8.83
C GLY A 10 14.10 5.58 8.45
N VAL A 11 13.05 4.89 7.99
CA VAL A 11 11.75 5.53 7.66
C VAL A 11 11.11 6.13 8.91
N GLN A 12 11.10 5.42 10.04
CA GLN A 12 10.56 5.92 11.30
C GLN A 12 11.29 7.17 11.79
N ALA A 13 12.63 7.16 11.77
CA ALA A 13 13.43 8.31 12.16
C ALA A 13 13.18 9.52 11.23
N ALA A 14 13.07 9.28 9.92
CA ALA A 14 12.77 10.34 8.95
C ALA A 14 11.36 10.93 9.13
N LEU A 15 10.38 10.14 9.57
CA LEU A 15 9.04 10.66 9.90
C LEU A 15 9.02 11.50 11.19
N GLN A 16 9.97 11.27 12.11
CA GLN A 16 10.05 12.01 13.38
C GLN A 16 10.67 13.40 13.26
N SER A 17 11.37 13.70 12.17
CA SER A 17 11.92 15.03 11.90
C SER A 17 11.02 15.78 10.91
N GLU A 18 10.54 16.96 11.31
CA GLU A 18 9.69 17.81 10.46
C GLU A 18 10.37 18.15 9.13
N ALA A 19 11.68 18.42 9.16
CA ALA A 19 12.46 18.74 7.97
C ALA A 19 12.45 17.61 6.93
N THR A 20 12.60 16.36 7.36
CA THR A 20 12.57 15.20 6.45
C THR A 20 11.14 14.78 6.11
N ALA A 21 10.19 14.88 7.05
CA ALA A 21 8.78 14.56 6.82
C ALA A 21 8.15 15.46 5.74
N GLN A 22 8.47 16.76 5.75
CA GLN A 22 7.97 17.75 4.79
C GLN A 22 8.80 17.84 3.50
N GLN A 23 9.92 17.12 3.40
CA GLN A 23 10.74 17.13 2.20
C GLN A 23 9.93 16.58 1.01
N VAL A 24 9.79 17.40 -0.04
CA VAL A 24 9.07 17.02 -1.26
C VAL A 24 9.93 16.04 -2.06
N LEU A 25 9.34 14.89 -2.39
CA LEU A 25 9.99 13.87 -3.21
C LEU A 25 9.92 14.22 -4.70
N GLY A 26 10.74 13.56 -5.50
CA GLY A 26 10.80 13.75 -6.96
C GLY A 26 9.48 13.45 -7.69
N ALA A 27 9.42 13.83 -8.96
CA ALA A 27 8.23 13.69 -9.80
C ALA A 27 7.80 12.22 -9.98
N GLU A 28 8.75 11.29 -9.94
CA GLU A 28 8.52 9.85 -9.94
C GLU A 28 7.69 9.36 -8.74
N PHE A 29 7.68 10.13 -7.64
CA PHE A 29 6.88 9.87 -6.45
C PHE A 29 5.65 10.79 -6.35
N GLY A 30 5.35 11.56 -7.41
CA GLY A 30 4.18 12.42 -7.47
C GLY A 30 4.36 13.82 -6.86
N ASN A 31 5.60 14.28 -6.64
CA ASN A 31 5.89 15.62 -6.09
C ASN A 31 5.17 15.91 -4.76
N LEU A 32 5.21 14.96 -3.83
CA LEU A 32 4.52 15.04 -2.54
C LEU A 32 5.49 14.90 -1.36
N PRO A 33 5.15 15.46 -0.18
CA PRO A 33 5.98 15.34 1.02
C PRO A 33 6.26 13.87 1.39
N PHE A 34 7.46 13.58 1.89
CA PHE A 34 7.85 12.23 2.29
C PHE A 34 6.82 11.54 3.20
N GLU A 35 6.28 12.25 4.20
CA GLU A 35 5.25 11.69 5.10
C GLU A 35 3.99 11.24 4.36
N GLN A 36 3.58 12.00 3.34
CA GLN A 36 2.41 11.68 2.52
C GLN A 36 2.72 10.46 1.64
N PHE A 37 3.96 10.34 1.15
CA PHE A 37 4.39 9.18 0.37
C PHE A 37 4.36 7.92 1.21
N VAL A 38 4.91 7.97 2.42
CA VAL A 38 4.93 6.81 3.31
C VAL A 38 3.50 6.38 3.65
N ARG A 39 2.66 7.32 4.07
CA ARG A 39 1.26 7.06 4.45
C ARG A 39 0.44 6.46 3.31
N ARG A 40 0.60 6.99 2.10
CA ARG A 40 -0.28 6.69 0.96
C ARG A 40 0.22 5.51 0.14
N MET A 41 1.51 5.47 -0.18
CA MET A 41 2.09 4.48 -1.09
C MET A 41 2.85 3.38 -0.34
N ALA A 42 3.84 3.74 0.48
CA ALA A 42 4.74 2.74 1.07
C ALA A 42 4.01 1.77 2.02
N CYS A 43 3.12 2.30 2.87
CA CYS A 43 2.31 1.48 3.78
C CYS A 43 1.36 0.56 3.00
N ALA A 44 0.68 1.07 1.96
CA ALA A 44 -0.25 0.30 1.15
C ALA A 44 0.48 -0.83 0.39
N ASP A 45 1.62 -0.52 -0.22
CA ASP A 45 2.46 -1.49 -0.93
C ASP A 45 2.93 -2.62 0.00
N THR A 46 3.47 -2.27 1.17
CA THR A 46 3.91 -3.22 2.20
C THR A 46 2.75 -4.12 2.66
N LEU A 47 1.57 -3.53 2.90
CA LEU A 47 0.38 -4.24 3.36
C LEU A 47 -0.05 -5.30 2.34
N ILE A 48 -0.14 -4.90 1.07
CA ILE A 48 -0.57 -5.79 -0.01
C ILE A 48 0.45 -6.90 -0.26
N HIS A 49 1.74 -6.59 -0.22
CA HIS A 49 2.78 -7.61 -0.37
C HIS A 49 2.93 -8.54 0.84
N THR A 50 2.50 -8.10 2.02
CA THR A 50 2.35 -8.99 3.19
C THR A 50 1.30 -10.07 2.90
N TRP A 51 0.14 -9.68 2.34
CA TRP A 51 -0.88 -10.64 1.90
C TRP A 51 -0.38 -11.56 0.78
N ASP A 52 0.30 -11.01 -0.24
CA ASP A 52 0.85 -11.81 -1.35
C ASP A 52 1.80 -12.90 -0.81
N PHE A 53 2.67 -12.54 0.14
CA PHE A 53 3.60 -13.49 0.76
C PHE A 53 2.89 -14.52 1.63
N ALA A 54 1.91 -14.09 2.44
CA ALA A 54 1.13 -15.00 3.27
C ALA A 54 0.43 -16.07 2.42
N ARG A 55 -0.22 -15.65 1.33
CA ARG A 55 -0.87 -16.57 0.39
C ARG A 55 0.10 -17.50 -0.31
N ALA A 56 1.23 -16.99 -0.80
CA ALA A 56 2.25 -17.80 -1.49
C ALA A 56 2.89 -18.87 -0.59
N THR A 57 2.84 -18.66 0.73
CA THR A 57 3.46 -19.54 1.73
C THR A 57 2.45 -20.32 2.58
N GLY A 58 1.15 -20.13 2.36
CA GLY A 58 0.08 -20.78 3.12
C GLY A 58 -0.03 -20.32 4.58
N GLN A 59 0.37 -19.08 4.88
CA GLN A 59 0.23 -18.45 6.19
C GLN A 59 -1.14 -17.77 6.34
N ASP A 60 -1.38 -17.15 7.50
CA ASP A 60 -2.60 -16.37 7.74
C ASP A 60 -2.66 -15.15 6.82
N GLU A 61 -3.75 -15.05 6.06
CA GLU A 61 -4.01 -13.98 5.10
C GLU A 61 -4.76 -12.79 5.71
N HIS A 62 -5.14 -12.82 7.00
CA HIS A 62 -5.85 -11.70 7.62
C HIS A 62 -4.93 -10.49 7.81
N LEU A 63 -5.32 -9.36 7.21
CA LEU A 63 -4.65 -8.08 7.39
C LEU A 63 -5.32 -7.27 8.50
N ASP A 64 -4.59 -6.29 9.00
CA ASP A 64 -5.14 -5.30 9.93
C ASP A 64 -6.29 -4.50 9.25
N PRO A 65 -7.53 -4.51 9.80
CA PRO A 65 -8.68 -3.88 9.15
C PRO A 65 -8.56 -2.36 8.99
N GLU A 66 -7.86 -1.67 9.90
CA GLU A 66 -7.67 -0.22 9.83
C GLU A 66 -6.69 0.12 8.71
N ALA A 67 -5.60 -0.65 8.60
CA ALA A 67 -4.65 -0.52 7.50
C ALA A 67 -5.31 -0.79 6.14
N VAL A 68 -6.17 -1.81 6.05
CA VAL A 68 -6.96 -2.12 4.84
C VAL A 68 -7.86 -0.95 4.46
N GLU A 69 -8.59 -0.37 5.41
CA GLU A 69 -9.50 0.74 5.09
C GLU A 69 -8.76 2.01 4.66
N LEU A 70 -7.64 2.31 5.31
CA LEU A 70 -6.78 3.43 4.93
C LEU A 70 -6.21 3.25 3.52
N ALA A 71 -5.70 2.05 3.21
CA ALA A 71 -5.16 1.72 1.91
C ALA A 71 -6.24 1.79 0.82
N ARG A 72 -7.42 1.22 1.08
CA ARG A 72 -8.56 1.26 0.15
C ARG A 72 -9.02 2.68 -0.14
N THR A 73 -9.19 3.51 0.90
CA THR A 73 -9.61 4.90 0.75
C THR A 73 -8.67 5.68 -0.17
N PHE A 74 -7.36 5.52 0.01
CA PHE A 74 -6.38 6.19 -0.81
C PHE A 74 -6.31 5.62 -2.24
N LEU A 75 -6.20 4.30 -2.39
CA LEU A 75 -5.98 3.67 -3.70
C LEU A 75 -7.19 3.80 -4.63
N VAL A 76 -8.41 3.75 -4.09
CA VAL A 76 -9.63 3.97 -4.88
C VAL A 76 -9.72 5.40 -5.38
N ALA A 77 -9.28 6.39 -4.59
CA ALA A 77 -9.25 7.78 -5.02
C ALA A 77 -8.23 8.03 -6.16
N GLU A 78 -7.20 7.19 -6.25
CA GLU A 78 -6.11 7.29 -7.22
C GLU A 78 -6.26 6.32 -8.41
N ASP A 79 -7.43 5.73 -8.60
CA ASP A 79 -7.69 4.63 -9.54
C ASP A 79 -7.12 4.86 -10.95
N ASP A 80 -7.42 6.02 -11.55
CA ASP A 80 -6.94 6.36 -12.89
C ASP A 80 -5.41 6.51 -12.94
N ARG A 81 -4.80 7.03 -11.87
CA ARG A 81 -3.35 7.26 -11.79
C ARG A 81 -2.58 5.96 -11.59
N ILE A 82 -3.13 5.01 -10.83
CA ILE A 82 -2.47 3.73 -10.57
C ILE A 82 -2.66 2.74 -11.72
N ARG A 83 -3.64 2.91 -12.62
CA ARG A 83 -3.85 2.01 -13.78
C ARG A 83 -3.10 2.41 -15.04
N LEU A 84 -1.98 3.10 -14.90
CA LEU A 84 -1.05 3.32 -16.00
C LEU A 84 -0.53 1.97 -16.55
N PRO A 85 -0.18 1.90 -17.85
CA PRO A 85 0.40 0.69 -18.44
C PRO A 85 1.55 0.15 -17.59
N HIS A 86 1.50 -1.13 -17.25
CA HIS A 86 2.49 -1.86 -16.42
C HIS A 86 2.51 -1.56 -14.91
N ALA A 87 1.54 -0.81 -14.37
CA ALA A 87 1.45 -0.57 -12.93
C ALA A 87 0.55 -1.60 -12.21
N PHE A 88 -0.77 -1.46 -12.28
CA PHE A 88 -1.72 -2.37 -11.64
C PHE A 88 -2.49 -3.21 -12.66
N GLY A 89 -2.80 -4.46 -12.28
CA GLY A 89 -3.65 -5.36 -13.08
C GLY A 89 -5.08 -4.86 -13.23
N ALA A 90 -5.85 -5.50 -14.13
CA ALA A 90 -7.28 -5.22 -14.26
C ALA A 90 -8.02 -5.51 -12.95
N LYS A 91 -9.05 -4.70 -12.63
CA LYS A 91 -9.92 -4.96 -11.48
C LYS A 91 -10.60 -6.31 -11.63
N VAL A 92 -10.69 -7.05 -10.54
CA VAL A 92 -11.60 -8.18 -10.39
C VAL A 92 -12.88 -7.64 -9.74
N ALA A 93 -14.05 -8.11 -10.20
CA ALA A 93 -15.32 -7.76 -9.56
C ALA A 93 -15.46 -8.57 -8.26
N PRO A 94 -15.62 -7.92 -7.10
CA PRO A 94 -15.91 -8.62 -5.86
C PRO A 94 -17.32 -9.20 -5.86
N THR A 95 -17.57 -10.22 -5.06
CA THR A 95 -18.93 -10.68 -4.76
C THR A 95 -19.68 -9.63 -3.94
N ASP A 96 -21.01 -9.58 -4.03
CA ASP A 96 -21.85 -8.56 -3.37
C ASP A 96 -21.65 -8.45 -1.85
N ASN A 97 -21.23 -9.53 -1.18
CA ASN A 97 -21.00 -9.59 0.26
C ASN A 97 -19.51 -9.70 0.63
N ALA A 98 -18.59 -9.36 -0.30
CA ALA A 98 -17.16 -9.38 -0.05
C ALA A 98 -16.82 -8.43 1.11
N ASP A 99 -15.94 -8.86 2.02
CA ASP A 99 -15.40 -7.99 3.04
C ASP A 99 -14.47 -6.92 2.44
N ILE A 100 -14.06 -5.97 3.27
CA ILE A 100 -13.29 -4.81 2.82
C ILE A 100 -11.89 -5.18 2.32
N GLN A 101 -11.29 -6.25 2.85
CA GLN A 101 -10.01 -6.77 2.39
C GLN A 101 -10.16 -7.41 1.02
N THR A 102 -11.15 -8.28 0.83
CA THR A 102 -11.48 -8.88 -0.47
C THR A 102 -11.77 -7.81 -1.52
N GLN A 103 -12.57 -6.78 -1.18
CA GLN A 103 -12.85 -5.66 -2.08
C GLN A 103 -11.57 -4.91 -2.50
N LEU A 104 -10.68 -4.60 -1.55
CA LEU A 104 -9.39 -3.98 -1.84
C LEU A 104 -8.53 -4.87 -2.75
N LEU A 105 -8.37 -6.14 -2.41
CA LEU A 105 -7.54 -7.09 -3.17
C LEU A 105 -8.07 -7.28 -4.59
N ASN A 106 -9.39 -7.44 -4.75
CA ASN A 106 -10.03 -7.52 -6.07
C ASN A 106 -9.86 -6.22 -6.88
N PHE A 107 -9.98 -5.05 -6.24
CA PHE A 107 -9.72 -3.75 -6.89
C PHE A 107 -8.27 -3.66 -7.43
N LEU A 108 -7.33 -4.30 -6.76
CA LEU A 108 -5.92 -4.39 -7.16
C LEU A 108 -5.61 -5.61 -8.06
N GLY A 109 -6.64 -6.34 -8.50
CA GLY A 109 -6.53 -7.43 -9.46
C GLY A 109 -6.20 -8.81 -8.89
N ARG A 110 -6.25 -8.99 -7.57
CA ARG A 110 -6.02 -10.29 -6.92
C ARG A 110 -7.31 -11.08 -6.86
N THR A 111 -7.23 -12.36 -7.21
CA THR A 111 -8.33 -13.31 -7.03
C THR A 111 -8.30 -13.85 -5.61
N THR A 112 -9.37 -13.59 -4.88
CA THR A 112 -9.57 -13.96 -3.47
C THR A 112 -10.90 -14.70 -3.35
#